data_AF-A0A0J6IGZ9-F1
#
_entry.id   AF-A0A0J6IGZ9-F1
#
_cell.length_a   1.000
_cell.length_b   1.000
_cell.length_c   1.000
_cell.angle_alpha   90.00
_cell.angle_beta   90.00
_cell.angle_gamma   90.00
#
_symmetry.space_group_name_H-M   'P 1'
#
loop_
_entity.id
_entity.type
_entity.pdbx_description
1 polymer ?
#
loop_
_entity_poly.entity_id
_entity_poly.type
_entity_poly.pdbx_seq_one_letter_code
_entity_poly.pdbx_strand_id
1 'polypeptide(L)'
;MTMFIKKEKVYEAAYSLIEDFMDAFNEKSTAKLKTEFGMTPAIYNEAREYLDDYFNTDQYLLKPPPKKGASPHLLEDNLLDIYGTDEETDCWRINCRLFSEQGEEEISANFDLFYDKEQFKLKYLYTAS
;
A
#
# COMPACT_ATOMS: atom_id res chain seq x y z
N MET A 1 -2.36 24.30 -12.88
CA MET A 1 -1.07 24.12 -13.58
C MET A 1 -0.71 22.68 -13.31
N THR A 2 -1.00 21.78 -14.25
CA THR A 2 -0.88 20.32 -14.02
C THR A 2 0.60 19.98 -13.90
N MET A 3 0.99 19.42 -12.75
CA MET A 3 2.39 19.07 -12.51
C MET A 3 2.65 17.72 -13.18
N PHE A 4 3.51 17.70 -14.22
CA PHE A 4 3.92 16.46 -14.86
C PHE A 4 4.87 15.69 -13.93
N ILE A 5 4.30 14.88 -13.03
CA ILE A 5 5.05 13.96 -12.19
C ILE A 5 5.39 12.72 -13.04
N LYS A 6 6.68 12.38 -13.10
CA LYS A 6 7.13 11.16 -13.79
C LYS A 6 6.56 9.92 -13.10
N LYS A 7 6.05 8.97 -13.90
CA LYS A 7 5.55 7.68 -13.42
C LYS A 7 6.53 7.00 -12.45
N GLU A 8 7.82 6.99 -12.76
CA GLU A 8 8.92 6.53 -11.88
C GLU A 8 8.79 7.02 -10.44
N LYS A 9 8.65 8.33 -10.28
CA LYS A 9 8.60 8.99 -8.98
C LYS A 9 7.33 8.59 -8.21
N VAL A 10 6.23 8.35 -8.92
CA VAL A 10 4.97 7.87 -8.33
C VAL A 10 5.16 6.46 -7.78
N TYR A 11 5.79 5.57 -8.55
CA TYR A 11 6.06 4.19 -8.10
C TYR A 11 7.03 4.15 -6.92
N GLU A 12 8.13 4.91 -6.97
CA GLU A 12 9.08 5.02 -5.86
C GLU A 12 8.40 5.51 -4.58
N ALA A 13 7.61 6.59 -4.68
CA ALA A 13 6.90 7.17 -3.55
C ALA A 13 5.84 6.23 -2.99
N ALA A 14 5.04 5.62 -3.86
CA ALA A 14 4.03 4.64 -3.49
C ALA A 14 4.65 3.48 -2.72
N TYR A 15 5.70 2.88 -3.30
CA TYR A 15 6.34 1.73 -2.72
C TYR A 15 6.94 2.07 -1.34
N SER A 16 7.65 3.20 -1.21
CA SER A 16 8.19 3.64 0.08
C SER A 16 7.10 3.84 1.13
N LEU A 17 5.99 4.48 0.78
CA LEU A 17 4.89 4.72 1.72
C LEU A 17 4.13 3.44 2.06
N ILE A 18 4.09 2.47 1.15
CA ILE A 18 3.53 1.14 1.40
C ILE A 18 4.41 0.37 2.38
N GLU A 19 5.74 0.47 2.30
CA GLU A 19 6.64 -0.07 3.33
C GLU A 19 6.32 0.52 4.71
N ASP A 20 6.20 1.86 4.80
CA ASP A 20 5.84 2.54 6.05
C ASP A 20 4.46 2.12 6.60
N PHE A 21 3.49 1.87 5.72
CA PHE A 21 2.17 1.34 6.07
C PHE A 21 2.28 -0.06 6.66
N MET A 22 3.06 -0.96 6.05
CA MET A 22 3.22 -2.33 6.53
C MET A 22 3.92 -2.38 7.87
N ASP A 23 4.94 -1.54 8.08
CA ASP A 23 5.59 -1.42 9.38
C ASP A 23 4.57 -1.00 10.46
N ALA A 24 3.77 0.03 10.18
CA ALA A 24 2.71 0.47 11.09
C ALA A 24 1.66 -0.63 11.35
N PHE A 25 1.32 -1.42 10.32
CA PHE A 25 0.38 -2.53 10.41
C PHE A 25 0.92 -3.66 11.29
N ASN A 26 2.16 -4.09 11.05
CA ASN A 26 2.84 -5.15 11.78
C ASN A 26 3.09 -4.78 13.25
N GLU A 27 3.43 -3.51 13.53
CA GLU A 27 3.58 -2.97 14.88
C GLU A 27 2.24 -2.78 15.61
N LYS A 28 1.10 -3.03 14.94
CA LYS A 28 -0.25 -2.82 15.46
C LYS A 28 -0.48 -1.35 15.89
N SER A 29 0.18 -0.41 15.21
CA SER A 29 0.15 1.02 15.52
C SER A 29 -1.10 1.68 14.95
N THR A 30 -2.27 1.36 15.52
CA THR A 30 -3.58 1.85 15.05
C THR A 30 -3.70 3.38 15.05
N ALA A 31 -2.95 4.08 15.92
CA ALA A 31 -2.85 5.52 15.89
C ALA A 31 -2.17 6.02 14.60
N LYS A 32 -0.99 5.49 14.27
CA LYS A 32 -0.23 5.84 13.05
C LYS A 32 -1.02 5.48 11.79
N LEU A 33 -1.58 4.27 11.75
CA LEU A 33 -2.45 3.79 10.67
C LEU A 33 -3.62 4.75 10.39
N LYS A 34 -4.27 5.24 11.44
CA LYS A 34 -5.38 6.18 11.31
C LYS A 34 -4.92 7.56 10.85
N THR A 35 -3.85 8.10 11.45
CA THR A 35 -3.42 9.48 11.20
C THR A 35 -2.71 9.66 9.87
N GLU A 36 -1.86 8.70 9.49
CA GLU A 36 -1.00 8.80 8.30
C GLU A 36 -1.66 8.13 7.08
N PHE A 37 -2.33 6.99 7.29
CA PHE A 37 -2.85 6.16 6.20
C PHE A 37 -4.38 6.11 6.13
N GLY A 38 -5.09 6.77 7.05
CA GLY A 38 -6.56 6.80 7.08
C GLY A 38 -7.23 5.47 7.46
N MET A 39 -6.46 4.44 7.84
CA MET A 39 -7.00 3.15 8.26
C MET A 39 -7.48 3.25 9.70
N THR A 40 -8.80 3.27 9.89
CA THR A 40 -9.39 3.35 11.24
C THR A 40 -9.16 2.05 12.02
N PRO A 41 -9.23 2.06 13.37
CA PRO A 41 -9.13 0.84 14.17
C PRO A 41 -10.14 -0.25 13.79
N ALA A 42 -11.34 0.14 13.34
CA ALA A 42 -12.35 -0.81 12.88
C ALA A 42 -11.90 -1.52 11.59
N ILE A 43 -11.43 -0.75 10.60
CA ILE A 43 -10.90 -1.30 9.34
C ILE A 43 -9.66 -2.16 9.61
N TYR A 44 -8.78 -1.72 10.53
CA TYR A 44 -7.61 -2.50 10.94
C TYR A 44 -8.00 -3.87 11.52
N ASN A 45 -8.95 -3.90 12.45
CA ASN A 45 -9.38 -5.16 13.06
C ASN A 45 -10.01 -6.10 12.03
N GLU A 46 -10.86 -5.58 11.15
CA GLU A 46 -11.47 -6.38 10.10
C GLU A 46 -10.43 -6.93 9.11
N ALA A 47 -9.47 -6.09 8.70
CA ALA A 47 -8.37 -6.54 7.85
C ALA A 47 -7.50 -7.60 8.55
N ARG A 48 -7.26 -7.47 9.87
CA ARG A 48 -6.55 -8.48 10.67
C ARG A 48 -7.32 -9.78 10.73
N GLU A 49 -8.62 -9.76 11.04
CA GLU A 49 -9.45 -10.96 11.08
C GLU A 49 -9.45 -11.69 9.74
N TYR A 50 -9.64 -10.96 8.64
CA TYR A 50 -9.56 -11.52 7.29
C TYR A 50 -8.20 -12.18 7.01
N LEU A 51 -7.11 -11.50 7.37
CA LEU A 51 -5.76 -11.99 7.12
C LEU A 51 -5.36 -13.15 8.04
N ASP A 52 -5.81 -13.13 9.30
CA ASP A 52 -5.59 -14.23 10.25
C ASP A 52 -6.27 -15.51 9.72
N ASP A 53 -7.48 -15.39 9.15
CA ASP A 53 -8.19 -16.48 8.47
C ASP A 53 -7.48 -16.90 7.17
N TYR A 54 -7.03 -15.95 6.37
CA TYR A 54 -6.36 -16.21 5.09
C TYR A 54 -5.03 -16.96 5.27
N PHE A 55 -4.16 -16.44 6.15
CA PHE A 55 -2.87 -17.07 6.49
C PHE A 55 -2.99 -18.24 7.47
N ASN A 56 -4.20 -18.48 8.01
CA ASN A 56 -4.48 -19.48 9.04
C ASN A 56 -3.55 -19.36 10.28
N THR A 57 -3.22 -18.12 10.66
CA THR A 57 -2.38 -17.78 11.82
C THR A 57 -2.51 -16.30 12.16
N ASP A 58 -2.39 -15.92 13.43
CA ASP A 58 -2.34 -14.52 13.87
C ASP A 58 -0.91 -13.95 13.97
N GLN A 59 0.10 -14.78 13.69
CA GLN A 59 1.52 -14.46 13.91
C GLN A 59 2.28 -14.02 12.65
N TYR A 60 1.60 -13.76 11.54
CA TYR A 60 2.26 -13.32 10.31
C TYR A 60 2.76 -11.88 10.39
N LEU A 61 3.78 -11.60 9.59
CA LEU A 61 4.22 -10.25 9.23
C LEU A 61 4.00 -10.01 7.75
N LEU A 62 3.37 -8.88 7.43
CA LEU A 62 3.23 -8.42 6.05
C LEU A 62 4.58 -7.90 5.53
N LYS A 63 4.86 -8.19 4.26
CA LYS A 63 6.04 -7.73 3.53
C LYS A 63 5.62 -7.11 2.19
N PRO A 64 6.35 -6.07 1.75
CA PRO A 64 6.13 -5.48 0.44
C PRO A 64 6.51 -6.46 -0.67
N PRO A 65 6.01 -6.24 -1.89
CA PRO A 65 6.42 -7.03 -3.02
C PRO A 65 7.95 -6.93 -3.23
N PRO A 66 8.64 -8.04 -3.54
CA PRO A 66 10.09 -8.04 -3.65
C PRO A 66 10.58 -7.11 -4.78
N LYS A 67 11.54 -6.22 -4.46
CA LYS A 67 12.26 -5.42 -5.46
C LYS A 67 13.14 -6.33 -6.32
N LYS A 68 12.75 -6.65 -7.57
CA LYS A 68 13.65 -7.35 -8.50
C LYS A 68 14.53 -6.34 -9.24
N GLY A 69 15.72 -6.07 -8.72
CA GLY A 69 16.78 -5.34 -9.43
C GLY A 69 16.78 -3.82 -9.26
N ALA A 70 17.87 -3.19 -9.70
CA ALA A 70 18.28 -1.82 -9.38
C ALA A 70 17.45 -0.69 -10.04
N SER A 71 16.23 -0.97 -10.51
CA SER A 71 15.35 0.05 -11.10
C SER A 71 13.96 -0.02 -10.48
N PRO A 72 13.38 1.10 -10.03
CA PRO A 72 12.03 1.17 -9.48
C PRO A 72 10.90 0.79 -10.45
N HIS A 73 11.25 0.52 -11.72
CA HIS A 73 10.37 0.00 -12.76
C HIS A 73 10.14 -1.50 -12.75
N LEU A 74 10.74 -2.25 -11.81
CA LEU A 74 10.78 -3.72 -11.84
C LEU A 74 10.24 -4.35 -10.54
N LEU A 75 9.06 -3.92 -10.12
CA LEU A 75 8.15 -4.89 -9.53
C LEU A 75 7.63 -5.72 -10.70
N GLU A 76 7.50 -7.05 -10.55
CA GLU A 76 6.93 -7.85 -11.65
C GLU A 76 5.60 -7.23 -12.06
N ASP A 77 5.30 -7.27 -13.37
CA ASP A 77 3.98 -6.92 -13.87
C ASP A 77 2.95 -7.60 -12.96
N ASN A 78 2.05 -6.80 -12.37
CA ASN A 78 0.97 -7.21 -11.45
C ASN A 78 1.27 -7.30 -9.94
N LEU A 79 2.46 -6.92 -9.45
CA LEU A 79 2.72 -6.85 -7.99
C LEU A 79 2.44 -5.48 -7.38
N LEU A 80 2.70 -4.41 -8.13
CA LEU A 80 2.28 -3.05 -7.77
C LEU A 80 1.90 -2.34 -9.05
N ASP A 81 0.63 -1.98 -9.16
CA ASP A 81 0.08 -1.37 -10.37
C ASP A 81 -0.66 -0.08 -10.06
N ILE A 82 -0.56 0.88 -10.97
CA ILE A 82 -1.36 2.10 -10.95
C ILE A 82 -2.48 1.92 -11.96
N TYR A 83 -3.66 1.54 -11.46
CA TYR A 83 -4.80 1.18 -12.30
C TYR A 83 -5.76 2.37 -12.56
N GLY A 84 -5.56 3.49 -11.87
CA GLY A 84 -6.38 4.69 -12.04
C GLY A 84 -5.59 5.94 -11.75
N THR A 85 -5.93 7.03 -12.43
CA THR A 85 -5.37 8.36 -12.16
C THR A 85 -6.46 9.40 -12.31
N ASP A 86 -6.56 10.28 -11.32
CA ASP A 86 -7.38 11.49 -11.37
C ASP A 86 -6.44 12.69 -11.45
N GLU A 87 -6.38 13.28 -12.64
CA GLU A 87 -5.52 14.42 -12.97
C GLU A 87 -5.97 15.73 -12.31
N GLU A 88 -7.24 15.83 -11.88
CA GLU A 88 -7.73 17.04 -11.19
C GLU A 88 -7.29 17.05 -9.72
N THR A 89 -7.19 15.87 -9.12
CA THR A 89 -6.86 15.71 -7.70
C THR A 89 -5.42 15.21 -7.45
N ASP A 90 -4.61 15.07 -8.51
CA ASP A 90 -3.27 14.48 -8.48
C ASP A 90 -3.26 13.18 -7.63
N CYS A 91 -4.23 12.30 -7.94
CA CYS A 91 -4.47 11.05 -7.22
C CYS A 91 -4.18 9.85 -8.11
N TRP A 92 -3.32 8.94 -7.66
CA TRP A 92 -3.04 7.66 -8.30
C TRP A 92 -3.63 6.52 -7.47
N ARG A 93 -4.43 5.67 -8.11
CA ARG A 93 -4.98 4.47 -7.48
C ARG A 93 -4.04 3.30 -7.68
N ILE A 94 -3.65 2.69 -6.58
CA ILE A 94 -2.58 1.71 -6.52
C ILE A 94 -3.16 0.39 -6.02
N ASN A 95 -2.92 -0.69 -6.77
CA ASN A 95 -3.09 -2.04 -6.28
C ASN A 95 -1.72 -2.60 -5.94
N CYS A 96 -1.58 -3.19 -4.76
CA CYS A 96 -0.33 -3.77 -4.27
C CYS A 96 -0.59 -5.19 -3.77
N ARG A 97 0.25 -6.13 -4.20
CA ARG A 97 0.32 -7.49 -3.65
C ARG A 97 1.18 -7.46 -2.38
N LEU A 98 0.57 -7.84 -1.27
CA LEU A 98 1.22 -8.00 0.02
C LEU A 98 1.56 -9.47 0.22
N PHE A 99 2.72 -9.72 0.82
CA PHE A 99 3.23 -11.06 1.08
C PHE A 99 3.29 -11.32 2.58
N SER A 100 3.16 -12.57 3.00
CA SER A 100 3.60 -12.97 4.34
C SER A 100 5.11 -13.16 4.38
N GLU A 101 5.69 -13.24 5.58
CA GLU A 101 7.10 -13.57 5.74
C GLU A 101 7.51 -14.93 5.15
N GLN A 102 6.56 -15.83 4.94
CA GLN A 102 6.74 -17.14 4.32
C GLN A 102 6.82 -17.06 2.79
N GLY A 103 6.40 -15.93 2.20
CA GLY A 103 6.61 -15.62 0.77
C GLY A 103 5.76 -16.39 -0.22
N GLU A 104 4.86 -17.28 0.25
CA GLU A 104 4.05 -18.15 -0.61
C GLU A 104 2.65 -17.58 -0.92
N GLU A 105 2.23 -16.55 -0.19
CA GLU A 105 0.84 -16.10 -0.18
C GLU A 105 0.68 -14.61 -0.51
N GLU A 106 -0.19 -14.33 -1.48
CA GLU A 106 -0.43 -12.98 -2.01
C GLU A 106 -1.86 -12.50 -1.70
N ILE A 107 -1.96 -11.37 -1.00
CA ILE A 107 -3.23 -10.63 -0.87
C ILE A 107 -3.11 -9.28 -1.58
N SER A 108 -4.17 -8.85 -2.25
CA SER A 108 -4.25 -7.49 -2.79
C SER A 108 -4.70 -6.48 -1.73
N ALA A 109 -3.99 -5.37 -1.65
CA ALA A 109 -4.43 -4.15 -0.97
C ALA A 109 -4.47 -2.99 -1.95
N ASN A 110 -5.47 -2.11 -1.75
CA ASN A 110 -5.65 -0.92 -2.57
C ASN A 110 -5.28 0.33 -1.77
N PHE A 111 -4.67 1.29 -2.45
CA PHE A 111 -4.28 2.56 -1.87
C PHE A 111 -4.55 3.70 -2.84
N ASP A 112 -4.83 4.86 -2.29
CA ASP A 112 -4.77 6.11 -3.04
C ASP A 112 -3.49 6.86 -2.65
N LEU A 113 -2.70 7.23 -3.64
CA LEU A 113 -1.54 8.10 -3.49
C LEU A 113 -1.92 9.50 -3.98
N PHE A 114 -1.77 10.50 -3.13
CA PHE A 114 -2.05 11.89 -3.45
C PHE A 114 -0.79 12.72 -3.39
N TYR A 115 -0.68 13.71 -4.26
CA TYR A 115 0.34 14.75 -4.14
C TYR A 115 -0.28 16.03 -3.56
N ASP A 116 0.08 16.38 -2.32
CA ASP A 116 -0.43 17.54 -1.60
C ASP A 116 0.72 18.33 -0.98
N LYS A 117 0.75 19.65 -1.18
CA LYS A 117 1.77 20.57 -0.65
C LYS A 117 3.21 20.04 -0.85
N GLU A 118 3.50 19.65 -2.09
CA GLU A 118 4.78 19.11 -2.53
C GLU A 118 5.18 17.75 -1.95
N GLN A 119 4.29 17.07 -1.23
CA GLN A 119 4.53 15.78 -0.58
C GLN A 119 3.56 14.71 -1.07
N PHE A 120 4.06 13.48 -1.21
CA PHE A 120 3.19 12.33 -1.42
C PHE A 120 2.58 11.87 -0.09
N LYS A 121 1.30 11.51 -0.14
CA LYS A 121 0.56 10.91 0.97
C LYS A 121 -0.15 9.68 0.48
N LEU A 122 -0.10 8.61 1.26
CA LEU A 122 -0.76 7.34 0.96
C LEU A 122 -1.99 7.20 1.87
N LYS A 123 -3.13 6.80 1.32
CA LYS A 123 -4.29 6.37 2.10
C LYS A 123 -4.65 4.95 1.72
N TYR A 124 -4.96 4.14 2.73
CA TYR A 124 -5.52 2.82 2.53
C TYR A 124 -6.93 2.96 1.96
N LEU A 125 -7.16 2.36 0.80
CA LEU A 125 -8.46 2.31 0.16
C LEU A 125 -9.16 1.03 0.57
N TYR A 126 -9.96 1.12 1.63
CA TYR A 126 -10.77 0.01 2.09
C TYR A 126 -11.89 -0.28 1.08
N THR A 127 -11.71 -1.36 0.32
CA THR A 127 -12.71 -1.91 -0.57
C THR A 127 -13.43 -3.03 0.16
N ALA A 128 -14.46 -2.70 0.93
CA ALA A 128 -15.38 -3.71 1.45
C ALA A 128 -15.96 -4.47 0.25
N SER A 129 -15.65 -5.76 0.13
CA SER A 129 -16.35 -6.68 -0.76
C SER A 129 -17.64 -7.16 -0.11
#